data_AF-A0A952N8G1-F1
#
_entry.id   AF-A0A952N8G1-F1
#
_cell.length_a   1.000
_cell.length_b   1.000
_cell.length_c   1.000
_cell.angle_alpha   90.00
_cell.angle_beta   90.00
_cell.angle_gamma   90.00
#
_symmetry.space_group_name_H-M   'P 1'
#
loop_
_entity.id
_entity.type
_entity.pdbx_description
1 polymer ?
#
loop_
_entity_poly.entity_id
_entity_poly.type
_entity_poly.pdbx_seq_one_letter_code
_entity_poly.pdbx_strand_id
1 'polypeptide(L)' 'NGEIDLVINIPKSAEKVELDSDYIIRRRAVDLNIPLITNIQFAKRFVKALNRYDTKNLQIKSWDEYN' A
#
# COMPACT_ATOMS: atom_id res chain seq x y z
N ASN A 1 -13.32 -9.72 11.02
CA ASN A 1 -12.71 -10.90 10.41
C ASN A 1 -11.25 -10.76 9.98
N GLY A 2 -10.60 -9.59 9.98
CA GLY A 2 -9.13 -9.52 9.76
C GLY A 2 -8.63 -10.18 8.47
N GLU A 3 -9.50 -10.30 7.46
CA GLU A 3 -9.21 -11.03 6.21
C GLU A 3 -8.36 -10.20 5.24
N ILE A 4 -8.19 -8.90 5.50
CA ILE A 4 -7.47 -7.95 4.67
C ILE A 4 -6.49 -7.17 5.53
N ASP A 5 -5.20 -7.34 5.27
CA ASP A 5 -4.10 -6.67 6.00
C ASP A 5 -3.51 -5.47 5.24
N LEU A 6 -3.82 -5.32 3.95
CA LEU A 6 -3.34 -4.24 3.09
C LEU A 6 -4.29 -4.01 1.93
N VAL A 7 -4.56 -2.75 1.60
CA VAL A 7 -5.30 -2.35 0.40
C VAL A 7 -4.38 -1.61 -0.57
N ILE A 8 -4.38 -2.04 -1.84
CA ILE A 8 -3.76 -1.30 -2.95
C ILE A 8 -4.90 -0.86 -3.89
N ASN A 9 -5.28 0.42 -3.81
CA ASN A 9 -6.36 1.00 -4.63
C ASN A 9 -5.81 2.16 -5.46
N ILE A 10 -5.53 1.90 -6.74
CA ILE A 10 -4.96 2.85 -7.69
C ILE A 10 -6.05 3.18 -8.73
N PRO A 11 -6.46 4.46 -8.87
CA PRO A 11 -7.50 4.84 -9.81
C PRO A 11 -7.05 4.54 -11.25
N LYS A 12 -7.94 3.96 -12.05
CA LYS A 12 -7.70 3.64 -13.46
C LYS A 12 -8.32 4.67 -14.39
N SER A 13 -9.44 5.27 -14.01
CA SER A 13 -10.10 6.34 -14.76
C SER A 13 -10.67 7.44 -13.86
N ALA A 14 -11.13 8.53 -14.48
CA ALA A 14 -11.83 9.62 -13.81
C ALA A 14 -13.36 9.50 -13.90
N GLU A 15 -13.87 8.32 -14.27
CA GLU A 15 -15.31 8.08 -14.34
C GLU A 15 -15.93 8.16 -12.95
N LYS A 16 -17.04 8.90 -12.81
CA LYS A 16 -17.68 9.18 -11.52
C LYS A 16 -18.01 7.91 -10.72
N VAL A 17 -18.51 6.88 -11.39
CA VAL A 17 -18.87 5.59 -10.76
C VAL A 17 -17.63 4.89 -10.19
N GLU A 18 -16.50 4.97 -10.88
CA GLU A 18 -15.22 4.42 -10.40
C GLU A 18 -14.73 5.24 -9.21
N LEU A 19 -14.75 6.56 -9.30
CA LEU A 19 -14.32 7.46 -8.21
C LEU A 19 -15.15 7.26 -6.94
N ASP A 20 -16.46 7.07 -7.05
CA ASP A 20 -17.36 6.82 -5.93
C ASP A 20 -17.03 5.47 -5.26
N SER A 21 -16.81 4.43 -6.07
CA SER A 21 -16.43 3.09 -5.58
C SER A 21 -15.07 3.09 -4.89
N ASP A 22 -14.08 3.74 -5.51
CA ASP A 22 -12.75 3.96 -4.99
C ASP A 22 -12.77 4.72 -3.66
N TYR A 23 -13.61 5.76 -3.55
CA TYR A 23 -13.79 6.49 -2.31
C TYR A 23 -14.29 5.58 -1.18
N ILE A 24 -15.30 4.74 -1.45
CA ILE A 24 -15.84 3.79 -0.47
C ILE A 24 -14.76 2.82 0.01
N ILE A 25 -13.95 2.28 -0.92
CA ILE A 25 -12.86 1.36 -0.59
C ILE A 25 -11.82 2.05 0.30
N ARG A 26 -11.34 3.23 -0.11
CA ARG A 26 -10.32 3.98 0.65
C ARG A 26 -10.84 4.40 2.03
N ARG A 27 -12.09 4.83 2.11
CA ARG A 27 -12.73 5.22 3.38
C ARG A 27 -12.80 4.04 4.35
N ARG A 28 -13.26 2.88 3.87
CA ARG A 28 -13.33 1.66 4.70
C ARG A 28 -11.96 1.20 5.18
N ALA A 29 -10.92 1.28 4.33
CA ALA A 29 -9.56 0.93 4.74
C ALA A 29 -9.08 1.82 5.90
N VAL A 30 -9.31 3.14 5.81
CA VAL A 30 -8.98 4.10 6.88
C VAL A 30 -9.79 3.83 8.15
N ASP A 31 -11.11 3.62 8.03
CA ASP A 31 -11.99 3.36 9.18
C ASP A 31 -11.61 2.08 9.93
N LEU A 32 -11.07 1.08 9.22
CA LEU A 32 -10.61 -0.19 9.79
C LEU A 32 -9.12 -0.16 10.20
N ASN A 33 -8.45 0.99 10.07
CA ASN A 33 -7.02 1.14 10.31
C ASN A 33 -6.15 0.15 9.51
N ILE A 34 -6.58 -0.18 8.28
CA ILE A 34 -5.86 -1.04 7.34
C ILE A 34 -4.96 -0.16 6.46
N PRO A 35 -3.66 -0.47 6.32
CA PRO A 35 -2.75 0.24 5.42
C PRO A 35 -3.28 0.35 3.99
N LEU A 36 -3.10 1.52 3.37
CA LEU A 36 -3.63 1.85 2.05
C LEU A 36 -2.55 2.44 1.13
N ILE A 37 -2.40 1.86 -0.06
CA ILE A 37 -1.51 2.36 -1.13
C ILE A 37 -2.34 2.84 -2.31
N THR A 38 -2.14 4.10 -2.72
CA THR A 38 -2.87 4.73 -3.84
C THR A 38 -1.99 5.10 -5.04
N ASN A 39 -0.66 5.01 -4.89
CA ASN A 39 0.29 5.41 -5.91
C ASN A 39 0.94 4.19 -6.59
N ILE A 40 0.87 4.13 -7.92
CA ILE A 40 1.42 3.02 -8.70
C ILE A 40 2.94 2.88 -8.63
N GLN A 41 3.67 3.99 -8.56
CA GLN A 41 5.13 3.97 -8.47
C GLN A 41 5.57 3.45 -7.09
N PHE A 42 4.88 3.87 -6.03
CA PHE A 42 5.10 3.33 -4.69
C PHE A 42 4.78 1.84 -4.63
N ALA A 43 3.62 1.41 -5.13
CA ALA A 43 3.23 -0.01 -5.14
C ALA A 43 4.25 -0.89 -5.87
N LYS A 44 4.72 -0.47 -7.04
CA LYS A 44 5.77 -1.19 -7.80
C LYS A 44 7.08 -1.30 -7.02
N ARG A 45 7.53 -0.20 -6.39
CA ARG A 45 8.76 -0.21 -5.56
C ARG A 45 8.60 -1.10 -4.33
N PHE A 46 7.44 -1.05 -3.69
CA PHE A 46 7.10 -1.88 -2.53
C PHE A 46 7.16 -3.37 -2.86
N VAL A 47 6.47 -3.81 -3.92
CA VAL A 47 6.50 -5.21 -4.37
C VAL A 47 7.91 -5.64 -4.78
N LYS A 48 8.64 -4.78 -5.48
CA LYS A 48 10.04 -5.07 -5.85
C LYS A 48 10.95 -5.22 -4.63
N ALA A 49 10.75 -4.40 -3.59
CA ALA A 49 11.49 -4.53 -2.34
C ALA A 49 11.15 -5.85 -1.64
N LEU A 50 9.87 -6.21 -1.54
CA LEU A 50 9.43 -7.48 -0.96
C LEU A 50 10.01 -8.70 -1.69
N ASN A 51 10.15 -8.63 -3.02
CA ASN A 51 10.77 -9.71 -3.80
C ASN A 51 12.29 -9.78 -3.59
N ARG A 52 12.95 -8.61 -3.44
CA ARG A 52 14.41 -8.53 -3.34
C ARG A 52 14.94 -8.89 -1.96
N TYR A 53 14.22 -8.57 -0.90
CA TYR A 53 14.68 -8.73 0.47
C TYR A 53 13.88 -9.83 1.17
N ASP A 54 14.56 -10.87 1.63
CA ASP A 54 13.98 -11.78 2.61
C ASP A 54 13.90 -11.05 3.97
N THR A 55 12.80 -11.24 4.67
CA THR A 55 12.62 -10.88 6.08
C THR A 55 13.82 -11.24 6.96
N LYS A 56 14.47 -12.38 6.71
CA LYS A 56 15.66 -12.83 7.46
C LYS A 56 16.91 -11.98 7.21
N ASN A 57 16.97 -11.35 6.04
CA ASN A 57 18.11 -10.56 5.59
C ASN A 57 17.90 -9.05 5.79
N LEU A 58 16.71 -8.65 6.27
CA LEU A 58 16.38 -7.26 6.51
C LEU A 58 16.94 -6.84 7.87
N GLN A 59 18.16 -6.32 7.87
CA GLN A 59 18.81 -5.81 9.08
C GLN A 59 18.15 -4.50 9.54
N ILE A 60 17.94 -4.38 10.85
CA ILE A 60 17.60 -3.10 11.47
C ILE A 60 18.85 -2.23 11.37
N LYS A 61 18.79 -1.21 10.51
CA LYS A 61 19.83 -0.20 10.39
C LYS A 61 19.50 0.98 11.30
N SER A 62 20.54 1.59 11.84
CA SER A 62 20.44 2.89 12.49
C SER A 62 20.07 3.96 11.46
N TRP A 63 19.40 5.03 11.91
CA TRP A 63 18.98 6.12 11.03
C TRP A 63 20.14 6.77 10.27
N ASP A 64 21.33 6.82 10.89
CA ASP A 64 22.53 7.43 10.30
C ASP A 64 23.06 6.65 9.09
N GLU A 65 22.73 5.36 8.95
CA GLU A 65 23.15 4.53 7.82
C GLU A 65 22.35 4.77 6.52
N TYR A 66 21.32 5.62 6.57
CA TYR A 66 20.50 6.00 5.41
C TYR A 66 20.86 7.37 4.82
N ASN A 67 21.78 8.10 5.46
CA ASN A 67 22.36 9.35 4.96
C ASN A 67 23.65 9.08 4.18
#